data_AF-A0A8H6DSI8-F1
#
_entry.id   AF-A0A8H6DSI8-F1
#
_cell.length_a   1.000
_cell.length_b   1.000
_cell.length_c   1.000
_cell.angle_alpha   90.00
_cell.angle_beta   90.00
_cell.angle_gamma   90.00
#
_symmetry.space_group_name_H-M   'P 1'
#
loop_
_entity.id
_entity.type
_entity.pdbx_description
1 polymer ?
#
loop_
_entity_poly.entity_id
_entity_poly.type
_entity_poly.pdbx_seq_one_letter_code
_entity_poly.pdbx_strand_id
1 'polypeptide(L)' 'MKLVAVLATILSVASAVAIPVELQERQCLNNGIACTLPGGNGLCCTGSCHAVLCGDSNTTCQPKGTACITRKGNGKA' A
#
# COMPACT_ATOMS: atom_id res chain seq x y z
N MET A 1 38.27 -24.99 -43.87
CA MET A 1 38.04 -24.31 -42.56
C MET A 1 37.64 -22.86 -42.81
N LYS A 2 36.37 -22.56 -43.16
CA LYS A 2 35.96 -21.15 -43.36
C LYS A 2 34.44 -20.88 -43.44
N LEU A 3 33.60 -21.72 -42.81
CA LEU A 3 32.14 -21.52 -42.80
C LEU A 3 31.51 -21.62 -41.40
N VAL A 4 32.26 -22.12 -40.40
CA VAL A 4 31.70 -22.38 -39.06
C VAL A 4 31.74 -21.14 -38.14
N ALA A 5 32.46 -20.09 -38.53
CA ALA A 5 32.68 -18.92 -37.66
C ALA A 5 31.56 -17.85 -37.72
N VAL A 6 30.60 -17.97 -38.65
CA VAL A 6 29.62 -16.89 -38.91
C VAL A 6 28.30 -17.09 -38.14
N LEU A 7 28.04 -18.26 -37.57
CA LEU A 7 26.74 -18.58 -36.96
C LEU A 7 26.66 -18.27 -35.45
N ALA A 8 27.64 -17.59 -34.86
CA ALA A 8 27.68 -17.30 -33.42
C ALA A 8 27.20 -15.88 -33.05
N THR A 9 26.89 -15.02 -34.02
CA THR A 9 26.58 -13.60 -33.77
C THR A 9 25.08 -13.27 -33.63
N ILE A 10 24.18 -14.27 -33.62
CA ILE A 10 22.74 -14.04 -33.56
C ILE A 10 22.17 -14.53 -32.22
N LEU A 11 22.76 -14.10 -31.10
CA LEU A 11 22.17 -14.29 -29.76
C LEU A 11 22.26 -13.00 -28.96
N SER A 12 21.68 -11.93 -29.49
CA SER A 12 21.51 -10.68 -28.75
C SER A 12 20.34 -9.95 -29.40
N VAL A 13 19.14 -10.00 -28.81
CA VAL A 13 18.60 -8.95 -27.94
C VAL A 13 17.25 -9.47 -27.43
N ALA A 14 17.23 -10.17 -26.29
CA ALA A 14 16.02 -10.21 -25.48
C ALA A 14 16.07 -8.96 -24.61
N SER A 15 15.65 -7.82 -25.16
CA SER A 15 15.40 -6.62 -24.37
C SER A 15 14.21 -6.94 -23.45
N ALA A 16 14.53 -7.50 -22.28
CA ALA A 16 13.66 -7.45 -21.14
C ALA A 16 13.41 -5.97 -20.88
N VAL A 17 12.24 -5.49 -21.31
CA VAL A 17 11.67 -4.26 -20.81
C VAL A 17 11.44 -4.52 -19.33
N ALA A 18 12.48 -4.26 -18.53
CA ALA A 18 12.34 -4.13 -17.10
C ALA A 18 11.44 -2.91 -16.93
N ILE A 19 10.14 -3.17 -16.85
CA ILE A 19 9.18 -2.18 -16.40
C ILE A 19 9.78 -1.63 -15.11
N PRO A 20 10.08 -0.33 -15.03
CA PRO A 20 10.70 0.22 -13.86
C PRO A 20 9.86 -0.17 -12.66
N VAL A 21 10.53 -0.65 -11.63
CA VAL A 21 9.99 -0.94 -10.28
C VAL A 21 9.39 0.30 -9.61
N GLU A 22 9.11 1.37 -10.35
CA GLU A 22 8.40 2.57 -9.90
C GLU A 22 6.87 2.34 -9.79
N LEU A 23 6.40 1.11 -10.03
CA LEU A 23 5.12 0.58 -9.55
C LEU A 23 5.32 -0.39 -8.39
N GLN A 24 6.42 -0.26 -7.63
CA GLN A 24 6.60 -0.92 -6.34
C GLN A 24 5.32 -0.70 -5.55
N GLU A 25 4.61 -1.81 -5.35
CA GLU A 25 3.34 -1.90 -4.67
C GLU A 25 3.33 -0.90 -3.53
N ARG A 26 2.32 -0.04 -3.46
CA ARG A 26 2.11 0.78 -2.28
C ARG A 26 2.09 -0.18 -1.10
N GLN A 27 3.19 -0.26 -0.36
CA GLN A 27 3.37 -1.18 0.76
C GLN A 27 2.44 -0.82 1.94
N CYS A 28 1.59 0.19 1.73
CA CYS A 28 0.70 0.75 2.70
C CYS A 28 -0.54 1.39 2.01
N LEU A 29 -1.61 1.46 2.78
CA LEU A 29 -2.91 2.01 2.45
C LEU A 29 -2.92 3.52 2.68
N ASN A 30 -3.55 4.24 1.75
CA ASN A 30 -3.71 5.69 1.85
C ASN A 30 -4.82 6.10 2.82
N ASN A 31 -4.78 7.36 3.26
CA ASN A 31 -5.86 7.95 4.05
C ASN A 31 -7.22 7.77 3.36
N GLY A 32 -8.24 7.40 4.14
CA GLY A 32 -9.59 7.10 3.68
C GLY A 32 -9.80 5.65 3.23
N ILE A 33 -8.75 4.84 3.10
CA ILE A 33 -8.89 3.42 2.76
C ILE A 33 -9.22 2.61 4.01
N ALA A 34 -10.15 1.65 3.88
CA ALA A 34 -10.53 0.77 4.97
C ALA A 34 -9.34 -0.05 5.49
N CYS A 35 -9.26 -0.18 6.80
CA CYS A 35 -8.23 -0.95 7.51
C CYS A 35 -8.89 -1.67 8.69
N THR A 36 -8.26 -2.71 9.24
CA THR A 36 -8.86 -3.54 10.29
C THR A 36 -8.01 -3.54 11.55
N LEU A 37 -8.52 -3.02 12.67
CA LEU A 37 -7.86 -3.12 13.97
C LEU A 37 -7.90 -4.57 14.53
N PRO A 38 -6.89 -4.99 15.34
CA PRO A 38 -5.75 -4.21 15.84
C PRO A 38 -4.54 -4.14 14.88
N GLY A 39 -4.52 -4.92 13.79
CA GLY A 39 -3.38 -4.98 12.85
C GLY A 39 -3.31 -3.84 11.81
N GLY A 40 -4.36 -3.03 11.73
CA GLY A 40 -4.58 -2.00 10.70
C GLY A 40 -3.55 -0.88 10.70
N ASN A 41 -2.92 -0.59 11.83
CA ASN A 41 -1.97 0.51 11.94
C ASN A 41 -0.75 0.28 11.04
N GLY A 42 -0.23 -0.95 10.96
CA GLY A 42 0.90 -1.29 10.09
C GLY A 42 0.54 -1.30 8.60
N LEU A 43 -0.75 -1.35 8.27
CA LEU A 43 -1.24 -1.31 6.89
C LEU A 43 -1.32 0.13 6.36
N CYS A 44 -1.54 1.13 7.20
CA CYS A 44 -1.69 2.53 6.75
C CYS A 44 -0.34 3.22 6.56
N CYS A 45 -0.17 4.04 5.52
CA CYS A 45 1.09 4.75 5.27
C CYS A 45 1.47 5.73 6.41
N THR A 46 0.46 6.19 7.14
CA THR A 46 0.61 7.06 8.30
C THR A 46 0.89 6.30 9.60
N GLY A 47 0.68 4.98 9.63
CA GLY A 47 0.68 4.20 10.86
C GLY A 47 -0.62 4.30 11.66
N SER A 48 -1.66 4.95 11.13
CA SER A 48 -2.87 5.30 11.89
C SER A 48 -4.13 4.72 11.24
N CYS A 49 -4.69 3.67 11.83
CA CYS A 49 -5.97 3.08 11.45
C CYS A 49 -7.01 3.38 12.54
N HIS A 50 -8.00 4.24 12.24
CA HIS A 50 -9.00 4.66 13.22
C HIS A 50 -10.37 4.84 12.57
N ALA A 51 -11.42 4.67 13.38
CA ALA A 51 -12.76 5.09 13.01
C ALA A 51 -12.91 6.60 13.28
N VAL A 52 -13.71 7.28 12.46
CA VAL A 52 -14.00 8.71 12.64
C VAL A 52 -14.73 8.96 13.96
N LEU A 53 -15.62 8.04 14.35
CA LEU A 53 -16.37 8.09 15.60
C LEU A 53 -15.81 7.04 16.58
N CYS A 54 -15.66 7.42 17.85
CA CYS A 54 -15.12 6.49 18.85
C CYS A 54 -16.08 5.33 19.11
N GLY A 55 -15.57 4.10 19.07
CA GLY A 55 -16.35 2.88 19.29
C GLY A 55 -17.02 2.32 18.03
N ASP A 56 -16.87 2.99 16.88
CA ASP A 56 -17.32 2.45 15.60
C ASP A 56 -16.33 1.40 15.07
N SER A 57 -16.87 0.35 14.44
CA SER A 57 -16.09 -0.73 13.82
C SER A 57 -15.59 -0.39 12.41
N ASN A 58 -16.05 0.73 11.84
CA ASN A 58 -15.68 1.16 10.49
C ASN A 58 -14.39 1.99 10.55
N THR A 59 -13.26 1.30 10.54
CA THR A 59 -11.93 1.89 10.62
C THR A 59 -11.33 2.16 9.24
N THR A 60 -10.69 3.32 9.10
CA THR A 60 -9.99 3.72 7.88
C THR A 60 -8.63 4.29 8.23
N CYS A 61 -7.72 4.31 7.26
CA CYS A 61 -6.45 4.98 7.42
C CYS A 61 -6.68 6.48 7.57
N GLN A 62 -6.06 7.06 8.59
CA GLN A 62 -6.22 8.46 8.93
C GLN A 62 -4.87 9.17 8.91
N PRO A 63 -4.85 10.51 8.76
CA PRO A 63 -3.66 11.31 9.01
C PRO A 63 -3.02 10.98 10.36
N LYS A 64 -1.70 11.19 10.48
CA LYS A 64 -1.01 11.06 11.77
C LYS A 64 -1.62 12.02 12.79
N GLY A 65 -1.84 11.52 14.01
CA GLY A 65 -2.39 12.32 15.12
C GLY A 65 -3.91 12.47 15.08
N THR A 66 -4.62 11.83 14.16
CA THR A 66 -6.09 11.81 14.17
C THR A 66 -6.60 11.05 15.40
N ALA A 67 -7.44 11.72 16.18
CA ALA A 67 -8.25 11.09 17.22
C ALA A 67 -9.68 10.88 16.70
N CYS A 68 -10.34 9.85 17.21
CA CYS A 68 -11.77 9.67 16.95
C CYS A 68 -12.59 10.75 17.65
N ILE A 69 -13.73 11.11 17.05
CA ILE A 69 -14.70 12.04 17.63
C ILE A 69 -15.62 11.24 18.56
N THR A 70 -15.69 11.63 19.83
CA THR A 70 -16.64 11.04 20.77
C THR A 70 -18.06 11.47 20.40
N ARG A 71 -18.99 10.51 20.28
CA ARG A 71 -20.40 10.84 20.05
C ARG A 71 -20.91 11.64 21.26
N LYS A 72 -21.20 12.93 21.07
CA LYS A 72 -21.86 13.77 22.08
C LYS A 72 -23.34 13.35 22.16
N GLY A 73 -23.63 12.24 22.84
CA GLY A 73 -24.99 11.70 22.85
C GLY A 73 -25.26 10.40 23.60
N ASN A 74 -24.44 10.00 24.57
CA ASN A 74 -24.85 8.96 25.52
C ASN A 74 -24.30 9.21 26.94
N GLY A 75 -24.34 10.48 27.35
CA GLY A 75 -24.47 10.76 28.79
C GLY A 75 -25.91 10.43 29.16
N LYS A 76 -26.16 9.19 29.61
CA LYS A 76 -27.35 8.93 30.45
C LYS A 76 -27.19 9.85 31.66
N ALA A 77 -28.19 10.71 31.88
CA ALA A 77 -28.42 11.38 33.15
C ALA A 77 -28.56 10.35 34.28
#